data_AF-A0A1C9WYJ4-F1
#
_entry.id   AF-A0A1C9WYJ4-F1
#
_cell.length_a   1.000
_cell.length_b   1.000
_cell.length_c   1.000
_cell.angle_alpha   90.00
_cell.angle_beta   90.00
_cell.angle_gamma   90.00
#
_symmetry.space_group_name_H-M   'P 1'
#
loop_
_entity.id
_entity.type
_entity.pdbx_description
1 polymer ?
#
loop_
_entity_poly.entity_id
_entity_poly.type
_entity_poly.pdbx_seq_one_letter_code
_entity_poly.pdbx_strand_id
1 'polypeptide(L)'
;MEDMESRQMLREVMSEAPSDEWEDQATEDWENDPDAWKDPHYAAPRMVPLVDQFRDLYVDQSLLEGLKGELGEASPEFVDLVKARWAQLVRDGDPSLPLTADSHELRALPETDVAVTMDRMNEILRTVFDWMISQGKEPIPGWTQWLVQPGPQRMMDLLED
;
A
#
# COMPACT_ATOMS: atom_id res chain seq x y z
N MET A 1 -30.34 -4.34 -55.18
CA MET A 1 -30.48 -3.13 -54.34
C MET A 1 -30.30 -3.62 -52.90
N GLU A 2 -29.09 -4.08 -52.57
CA GLU A 2 -28.81 -4.93 -51.38
C GLU A 2 -27.48 -4.57 -50.68
N ASP A 3 -26.96 -3.36 -50.90
CA ASP A 3 -25.61 -2.98 -50.43
C ASP A 3 -25.62 -1.94 -49.30
N MET A 4 -26.80 -1.47 -48.89
CA MET A 4 -26.95 -0.41 -47.90
C MET A 4 -27.25 -0.93 -46.48
N GLU A 5 -27.98 -2.05 -46.35
CA GLU A 5 -28.32 -2.62 -45.03
C GLU A 5 -27.13 -3.33 -44.38
N SER A 6 -26.31 -4.05 -45.15
CA SER A 6 -25.11 -4.74 -44.64
C SER A 6 -24.06 -3.78 -44.08
N ARG A 7 -24.03 -2.53 -44.54
CA ARG A 7 -23.11 -1.48 -44.06
C ARG A 7 -23.59 -0.78 -42.79
N GLN A 8 -24.89 -0.78 -42.52
CA GLN A 8 -25.43 -0.29 -41.26
C GLN A 8 -25.23 -1.31 -40.14
N MET A 9 -25.47 -2.59 -40.41
CA MET A 9 -25.29 -3.65 -39.41
C MET A 9 -23.83 -3.82 -38.95
N LEU A 10 -22.84 -3.51 -39.78
CA LEU A 10 -21.42 -3.57 -39.40
C LEU A 10 -20.94 -2.40 -38.53
N ARG A 11 -21.72 -1.31 -38.42
CA ARG A 11 -21.34 -0.12 -37.64
C ARG A 11 -21.88 -0.16 -36.21
N GLU A 12 -22.94 -0.92 -35.96
CA GLU A 12 -23.51 -1.09 -34.61
C GLU A 12 -22.68 -2.02 -33.71
N VAL A 13 -21.82 -2.88 -34.27
CA VAL A 13 -21.06 -3.87 -33.47
C VAL A 13 -19.73 -3.32 -32.93
N MET A 14 -19.37 -2.06 -33.22
CA MET A 14 -18.05 -1.51 -32.88
C MET A 14 -18.08 -0.29 -31.96
N SER A 15 -19.21 -0.01 -31.31
CA SER A 15 -19.38 1.18 -30.46
C SER A 15 -19.93 0.87 -29.07
N GLU A 16 -19.73 -0.34 -28.56
CA GLU A 16 -19.71 -0.54 -27.10
C GLU A 16 -18.36 -0.04 -26.60
N ALA A 17 -18.24 1.28 -26.45
CA ALA A 17 -17.35 1.80 -25.43
C ALA A 17 -17.79 1.14 -24.11
N PRO A 18 -16.89 0.62 -23.27
CA PRO A 18 -17.30 0.20 -21.92
C PRO A 18 -18.08 1.38 -21.33
N SER A 19 -19.36 1.14 -21.04
CA SER A 19 -20.27 2.14 -20.53
C SER A 19 -19.66 2.72 -19.27
N ASP A 20 -19.76 4.04 -19.07
CA ASP A 20 -19.34 4.72 -17.82
C ASP A 20 -19.81 3.96 -16.57
N GLU A 21 -20.98 3.29 -16.64
CA GLU A 21 -21.53 2.42 -15.59
C GLU A 21 -20.61 1.27 -15.13
N TRP A 22 -19.80 0.67 -16.03
CA TRP A 22 -18.84 -0.37 -15.65
C TRP A 22 -17.64 0.21 -14.91
N GLU A 23 -17.14 1.36 -15.35
CA GLU A 23 -16.02 2.05 -14.69
C GLU A 23 -16.43 2.55 -13.30
N ASP A 24 -17.67 3.06 -13.17
CA ASP A 24 -18.24 3.51 -11.91
C ASP A 24 -18.41 2.33 -10.93
N GLN A 25 -18.93 1.19 -11.39
CA GLN A 25 -19.06 -0.01 -10.54
C GLN A 25 -17.69 -0.55 -10.11
N ALA A 26 -16.71 -0.62 -11.02
CA ALA A 26 -15.37 -1.07 -10.68
C ALA A 26 -14.70 -0.15 -9.65
N THR A 27 -14.99 1.15 -9.70
CA THR A 27 -14.54 2.13 -8.71
C THR A 27 -15.22 1.89 -7.36
N GLU A 28 -16.55 1.74 -7.34
CA GLU A 28 -17.30 1.47 -6.10
C GLU A 28 -16.85 0.15 -5.45
N ASP A 29 -16.66 -0.92 -6.23
CA ASP A 29 -16.19 -2.20 -5.74
C ASP A 29 -14.80 -2.08 -5.09
N TRP A 30 -13.89 -1.32 -5.72
CA TRP A 30 -12.54 -1.09 -5.21
C TRP A 30 -12.50 -0.19 -3.97
N GLU A 31 -13.33 0.86 -3.92
CA GLU A 31 -13.45 1.75 -2.75
C GLU A 31 -13.92 0.99 -1.50
N ASN A 32 -14.79 0.00 -1.70
CA ASN A 32 -15.33 -0.81 -0.61
C ASN A 32 -14.57 -2.12 -0.37
N ASP A 33 -13.52 -2.41 -1.15
CA ASP A 33 -12.74 -3.64 -1.00
C ASP A 33 -11.78 -3.55 0.22
N PRO A 34 -12.02 -4.35 1.28
CA PRO A 34 -11.13 -4.40 2.46
C PRO A 34 -9.78 -5.04 2.15
N ASP A 35 -9.66 -5.70 1.00
CA ASP A 35 -8.51 -6.48 0.57
C ASP A 35 -7.75 -5.85 -0.61
N ALA A 36 -8.13 -4.63 -1.03
CA ALA A 36 -7.51 -3.91 -2.15
C ALA A 36 -5.98 -3.80 -2.04
N TRP A 37 -5.44 -3.72 -0.81
CA TRP A 37 -4.01 -3.64 -0.56
C TRP A 37 -3.21 -4.88 -0.99
N LYS A 38 -3.86 -6.04 -1.19
CA LYS A 38 -3.21 -7.31 -1.57
C LYS A 38 -2.70 -7.29 -3.01
N ASP A 39 -3.19 -6.38 -3.84
CA ASP A 39 -2.67 -6.11 -5.18
C ASP A 39 -2.17 -4.65 -5.25
N PRO A 40 -0.94 -4.39 -4.79
CA PRO A 40 -0.47 -3.02 -4.50
C PRO A 40 -0.35 -2.14 -5.74
N HIS A 41 -0.25 -2.74 -6.93
CA HIS A 41 -0.10 -2.06 -8.23
C HIS A 41 -1.41 -1.99 -9.02
N TYR A 42 -2.48 -2.63 -8.54
CA TYR A 42 -3.79 -2.55 -9.14
C TYR A 42 -4.57 -1.32 -8.65
N ALA A 43 -5.33 -0.73 -9.57
CA ALA A 43 -6.33 0.28 -9.28
C ALA A 43 -7.51 0.10 -10.23
N ALA A 44 -8.72 0.42 -9.74
CA ALA A 44 -9.88 0.60 -10.61
C ALA A 44 -9.66 1.73 -11.63
N PRO A 45 -10.43 1.77 -12.73
CA PRO A 45 -10.37 2.88 -13.69
C PRO A 45 -10.46 4.25 -13.00
N ARG A 46 -9.71 5.23 -13.48
CA ARG A 46 -9.67 6.62 -12.96
C ARG A 46 -9.10 6.77 -11.53
N MET A 47 -8.71 5.68 -10.87
CA MET A 47 -8.06 5.69 -9.56
C MET A 47 -6.55 5.53 -9.67
N VAL A 48 -5.84 5.91 -8.61
CA VAL A 48 -4.38 5.75 -8.48
C VAL A 48 -4.09 4.53 -7.60
N PRO A 49 -3.10 3.67 -7.93
CA PRO A 49 -2.72 2.54 -7.08
C PRO A 49 -2.37 2.96 -5.66
N LEU A 50 -2.65 2.10 -4.67
CA LEU A 50 -2.40 2.41 -3.26
C LEU A 50 -0.92 2.70 -2.98
N VAL A 51 0.00 1.97 -3.63
CA VAL A 51 1.44 2.23 -3.50
C VAL A 51 1.85 3.62 -3.99
N ASP A 52 1.19 4.11 -5.04
CA ASP A 52 1.41 5.44 -5.60
C ASP A 52 0.78 6.53 -4.71
N GLN A 53 -0.41 6.27 -4.15
CA GLN A 53 -1.02 7.16 -3.14
C GLN A 53 -0.11 7.31 -1.92
N PHE A 54 0.51 6.22 -1.45
CA PHE A 54 1.48 6.29 -0.36
C PHE A 54 2.69 7.17 -0.71
N ARG A 55 3.22 7.03 -1.93
CA ARG A 55 4.35 7.87 -2.40
C ARG A 55 3.98 9.35 -2.39
N ASP A 56 2.77 9.69 -2.83
CA ASP A 56 2.31 11.08 -2.87
C ASP A 56 2.14 11.68 -1.45
N LEU A 57 1.81 10.86 -0.45
CA LEU A 57 1.69 11.28 0.94
C LEU A 57 3.04 11.58 1.61
N TYR A 58 4.10 10.82 1.28
CA TYR A 58 5.36 10.83 2.03
C TYR A 58 6.62 11.10 1.20
N VAL A 59 6.45 11.50 -0.07
CA VAL A 59 7.47 12.01 -1.03
C VAL A 59 8.93 11.69 -0.66
N ASP A 60 9.34 10.42 -0.82
CA ASP A 60 10.71 9.90 -0.57
C ASP A 60 11.29 10.09 0.86
N GLN A 61 10.54 10.66 1.80
CA GLN A 61 10.92 10.86 3.21
C GLN A 61 10.41 9.73 4.13
N SER A 62 9.81 8.70 3.52
CA SER A 62 9.25 7.57 4.24
C SER A 62 10.31 6.72 4.91
N LEU A 63 10.08 6.44 6.19
CA LEU A 63 10.76 5.40 6.97
C LEU A 63 10.75 4.03 6.28
N LEU A 64 9.75 3.76 5.43
CA LEU A 64 9.65 2.49 4.70
C LEU A 64 10.72 2.33 3.60
N GLU A 65 11.33 3.41 3.13
CA GLU A 65 12.48 3.31 2.21
C GLU A 65 13.71 2.75 2.93
N GLY A 66 13.87 3.03 4.23
CA GLY A 66 14.94 2.50 5.08
C GLY A 66 14.82 1.01 5.37
N LEU A 67 13.59 0.46 5.43
CA LEU A 67 13.34 -0.98 5.62
C LEU A 67 14.03 -1.84 4.55
N LYS A 68 14.18 -1.34 3.32
CA LYS A 68 14.89 -2.06 2.24
C LYS A 68 16.33 -2.39 2.62
N GLY A 69 16.96 -1.56 3.45
CA GLY A 69 18.35 -1.71 3.89
C GLY A 69 18.51 -2.57 5.15
N GLU A 70 17.64 -2.40 6.16
CA GLU A 70 17.81 -3.05 7.48
C GLU A 70 17.20 -4.46 7.59
N LEU A 71 16.13 -4.75 6.85
CA LEU A 71 15.51 -6.08 6.86
C LEU A 71 16.23 -7.12 5.98
N GLY A 72 17.35 -6.74 5.34
CA GLY A 72 18.14 -7.60 4.46
C GLY A 72 17.34 -8.04 3.23
N GLU A 73 17.56 -7.39 2.08
CA GLU A 73 16.80 -7.65 0.85
C GLU A 73 15.31 -7.90 1.13
N ALA A 74 14.67 -6.98 1.88
CA ALA A 74 13.23 -6.97 1.96
C ALA A 74 12.69 -7.06 0.53
N SER A 75 11.92 -8.10 0.23
CA SER A 75 11.49 -8.32 -1.15
C SER A 75 10.77 -7.05 -1.59
N PRO A 76 11.07 -6.49 -2.77
CA PRO A 76 10.41 -5.26 -3.24
C PRO A 76 8.87 -5.37 -3.14
N GLU A 77 8.36 -6.58 -3.38
CA GLU A 77 6.95 -6.98 -3.17
C GLU A 77 6.44 -6.73 -1.74
N PHE A 78 7.18 -7.11 -0.70
CA PHE A 78 6.77 -6.90 0.68
C PHE A 78 6.65 -5.42 1.03
N VAL A 79 7.64 -4.62 0.63
CA VAL A 79 7.62 -3.17 0.89
C VAL A 79 6.45 -2.50 0.17
N ASP A 80 6.16 -2.90 -1.07
CA ASP A 80 5.01 -2.40 -1.83
C ASP A 80 3.68 -2.76 -1.14
N LEU A 81 3.55 -3.97 -0.61
CA LEU A 81 2.35 -4.39 0.14
C LEU A 81 2.20 -3.62 1.46
N VAL A 82 3.30 -3.32 2.17
CA VAL A 82 3.28 -2.50 3.38
C VAL A 82 2.81 -1.07 3.06
N LYS A 83 3.33 -0.48 1.98
CA LYS A 83 2.88 0.83 1.49
C LYS A 83 1.41 0.82 1.09
N ALA A 84 0.97 -0.21 0.36
CA ALA A 84 -0.42 -0.33 -0.06
C ALA A 84 -1.36 -0.51 1.13
N ARG A 85 -0.99 -1.33 2.11
CA ARG A 85 -1.77 -1.51 3.34
C ARG A 85 -1.86 -0.21 4.12
N TRP A 86 -0.78 0.56 4.22
CA TRP A 86 -0.81 1.87 4.85
C TRP A 86 -1.76 2.83 4.13
N ALA A 87 -1.62 2.99 2.81
CA ALA A 87 -2.48 3.87 2.03
C ALA A 87 -3.95 3.48 2.15
N GLN A 88 -4.25 2.19 2.23
CA GLN A 88 -5.61 1.71 2.49
C GLN A 88 -6.13 2.16 3.86
N LEU A 89 -5.32 2.03 4.93
CA LEU A 89 -5.71 2.53 6.26
C LEU A 89 -5.96 4.05 6.25
N VAL A 90 -5.18 4.82 5.48
CA VAL A 90 -5.41 6.26 5.29
C VAL A 90 -6.73 6.50 4.58
N ARG A 91 -6.97 5.80 3.46
CA ARG A 91 -8.21 5.88 2.66
C ARG A 91 -9.44 5.57 3.52
N ASP A 92 -9.36 4.52 4.31
CA ASP A 92 -10.48 3.99 5.11
C ASP A 92 -10.66 4.77 6.43
N GLY A 93 -9.74 5.68 6.78
CA GLY A 93 -9.76 6.44 8.03
C GLY A 93 -9.58 5.58 9.28
N ASP A 94 -8.81 4.49 9.18
CA ASP A 94 -8.66 3.50 10.23
C ASP A 94 -7.89 4.07 11.44
N PRO A 95 -8.41 3.95 12.68
CA PRO A 95 -7.72 4.44 13.87
C PRO A 95 -6.41 3.69 14.20
N SER A 96 -6.16 2.53 13.60
CA SER A 96 -4.90 1.79 13.70
C SER A 96 -3.81 2.37 12.80
N LEU A 97 -4.10 3.41 12.01
CA LEU A 97 -3.11 4.11 11.19
C LEU A 97 -1.99 4.68 12.09
N PRO A 98 -0.71 4.40 11.81
CA PRO A 98 0.39 5.03 12.54
C PRO A 98 0.39 6.54 12.33
N LEU A 99 0.89 7.32 13.30
CA LEU A 99 0.74 8.78 13.27
C LEU A 99 1.50 9.42 12.11
N THR A 100 2.63 8.83 11.72
CA THR A 100 3.42 9.28 10.57
C THR A 100 4.29 8.14 10.04
N ALA A 101 4.53 8.15 8.73
CA ALA A 101 5.57 7.35 8.09
C ALA A 101 6.84 8.17 7.80
N ASP A 102 6.86 9.46 8.13
CA ASP A 102 7.98 10.37 7.90
C ASP A 102 8.97 10.33 9.07
N SER A 103 10.26 10.22 8.73
CA SER A 103 11.32 10.06 9.74
C SER A 103 11.58 11.32 10.58
N HIS A 104 11.42 12.52 10.00
CA HIS A 104 11.56 13.79 10.68
C HIS A 104 10.35 14.07 11.58
N GLU A 105 9.14 13.78 11.11
CA GLU A 105 7.94 13.91 11.92
C GLU A 105 7.97 12.96 13.12
N LEU A 106 8.37 11.70 12.90
CA LEU A 106 8.51 10.72 13.97
C LEU A 106 9.47 11.21 15.07
N ARG A 107 10.60 11.84 14.69
CA ARG A 107 11.58 12.41 15.63
C ARG A 107 11.03 13.58 16.44
N ALA A 108 10.04 14.30 15.91
CA ALA A 108 9.40 15.41 16.59
C ALA A 108 8.29 14.98 17.55
N LEU A 109 7.86 13.72 17.50
CA LEU A 109 6.80 13.20 18.37
C LEU A 109 7.27 13.00 19.82
N PRO A 110 6.36 13.15 20.80
CA PRO A 110 6.58 12.66 22.16
C PRO A 110 6.89 11.16 22.19
N GLU A 111 7.67 10.71 23.16
CA GLU A 111 8.07 9.29 23.30
C GLU A 111 6.85 8.32 23.33
N THR A 112 5.75 8.73 23.96
CA THR A 112 4.50 7.96 23.98
C THR A 112 3.91 7.76 22.59
N ASP A 113 3.98 8.79 21.75
CA ASP A 113 3.40 8.82 20.41
C ASP A 113 4.30 8.09 19.41
N VAL A 114 5.62 8.11 19.65
CA VAL A 114 6.58 7.24 18.96
C VAL A 114 6.26 5.77 19.23
N ALA A 115 6.06 5.38 20.50
CA ALA A 115 5.72 4.00 20.85
C ALA A 115 4.41 3.54 20.18
N VAL A 116 3.38 4.39 20.19
CA VAL A 116 2.10 4.12 19.50
C VAL A 116 2.30 3.96 17.99
N THR A 117 3.11 4.81 17.38
CA THR A 117 3.41 4.74 15.94
C THR A 117 4.13 3.44 15.60
N MET A 118 5.12 3.04 16.40
CA MET A 118 5.87 1.79 16.22
C MET A 118 4.99 0.54 16.38
N ASP A 119 4.11 0.52 17.39
CA ASP A 119 3.19 -0.60 17.58
C ASP A 119 2.24 -0.76 16.38
N ARG A 120 1.67 0.33 15.89
CA ARG A 120 0.80 0.32 14.70
C ARG A 120 1.55 -0.07 13.43
N MET A 121 2.81 0.34 13.29
CA MET A 121 3.66 -0.10 12.19
C MET A 121 3.94 -1.61 12.25
N ASN A 122 4.17 -2.16 13.44
CA ASN A 122 4.32 -3.61 13.63
C ASN A 122 3.03 -4.35 13.23
N GLU A 123 1.86 -3.79 13.50
CA GLU A 123 0.57 -4.37 13.07
C GLU A 123 0.45 -4.43 11.54
N ILE A 124 0.84 -3.38 10.83
CA ILE A 124 0.87 -3.38 9.36
C ILE A 124 1.83 -4.46 8.85
N LEU A 125 3.08 -4.46 9.34
CA LEU A 125 4.10 -5.43 8.93
C LEU A 125 3.64 -6.87 9.16
N ARG A 126 3.06 -7.15 10.34
CA ARG A 126 2.53 -8.46 10.68
C ARG A 126 1.37 -8.87 9.77
N THR A 127 0.46 -7.95 9.47
CA THR A 127 -0.68 -8.22 8.57
C THR A 127 -0.20 -8.63 7.17
N VAL A 128 0.76 -7.88 6.62
CA VAL A 128 1.36 -8.20 5.31
C VAL A 128 2.11 -9.52 5.37
N PHE A 129 2.92 -9.73 6.40
CA PHE A 129 3.69 -10.96 6.58
C PHE A 129 2.78 -12.19 6.66
N ASP A 130 1.78 -12.18 7.55
CA ASP A 130 0.84 -13.29 7.75
C ASP A 130 0.09 -13.61 6.44
N TRP A 131 -0.27 -12.58 5.66
CA TRP A 131 -0.86 -12.77 4.34
C TRP A 131 0.12 -13.42 3.35
N MET A 132 1.38 -12.94 3.26
CA MET A 132 2.37 -13.56 2.36
C MET A 132 2.61 -15.03 2.69
N ILE A 133 2.65 -15.39 3.99
CA ILE A 133 2.70 -16.80 4.43
C ILE A 133 1.48 -17.58 3.97
N SER A 134 0.28 -16.99 4.07
CA SER A 134 -0.96 -17.63 3.58
C SER A 134 -0.93 -17.91 2.06
N GLN A 135 -0.17 -17.12 1.29
CA GLN A 135 0.05 -17.33 -0.14
C GLN A 135 1.17 -18.34 -0.45
N GLY A 136 1.77 -18.96 0.58
CA GLY A 136 2.85 -19.94 0.44
C GLY A 136 4.24 -19.34 0.24
N LYS A 137 4.43 -18.04 0.51
CA LYS A 137 5.77 -17.43 0.54
C LYS A 137 6.51 -17.91 1.78
N GLU A 138 7.82 -18.09 1.68
CA GLU A 138 8.63 -18.52 2.82
C GLU A 138 8.74 -17.40 3.87
N PRO A 139 8.61 -17.73 5.17
CA PRO A 139 8.79 -16.77 6.25
C PRO A 139 10.25 -16.33 6.32
N ILE A 140 10.47 -15.02 6.22
CA ILE A 140 11.77 -14.41 6.44
C ILE A 140 11.82 -13.91 7.90
N PRO A 141 12.69 -14.45 8.75
CA PRO A 141 12.78 -14.05 10.16
C PRO A 141 13.02 -12.54 10.31
N GLY A 142 12.25 -11.89 11.19
CA GLY A 142 12.42 -10.46 11.51
C GLY A 142 11.47 -9.50 10.78
N TRP A 143 10.70 -9.97 9.80
CA TRP A 143 9.81 -9.11 8.99
C TRP A 143 8.47 -8.73 9.65
N THR A 144 8.16 -9.30 10.81
CA THR A 144 6.95 -8.97 11.59
C THR A 144 7.19 -7.87 12.62
N GLN A 145 8.42 -7.37 12.71
CA GLN A 145 8.83 -6.35 13.68
C GLN A 145 9.64 -5.28 12.97
N TRP A 146 9.26 -4.03 13.18
CA TRP A 146 9.99 -2.86 12.70
C TRP A 146 11.43 -2.82 13.23
N LEU A 147 11.66 -3.47 14.38
CA LEU A 147 12.97 -3.58 15.02
C LEU A 147 13.14 -4.99 15.61
N VAL A 148 14.19 -5.71 15.17
CA VAL A 148 14.97 -6.48 16.15
C VAL A 148 15.43 -5.45 17.16
N GLN A 149 14.95 -5.52 18.40
CA GLN A 149 15.26 -4.54 19.44
C GLN A 149 16.71 -4.06 19.36
N PRO A 150 16.97 -2.81 18.94
CA PRO A 150 18.19 -2.18 19.35
C PRO A 150 18.03 -1.97 20.85
N GLY A 151 18.94 -2.53 21.64
CA GLY A 151 19.11 -2.03 23.01
C GLY A 151 19.20 -0.50 22.96
N PRO A 152 18.83 0.21 24.03
CA PRO A 152 18.59 1.66 24.05
C PRO A 152 19.73 2.54 23.46
N GLN A 153 20.94 2.00 23.30
CA GLN A 153 22.05 2.64 22.58
C GLN A 153 21.86 2.78 21.05
N ARG A 154 21.25 1.83 20.34
CA ARG A 154 21.26 1.84 18.86
C ARG A 154 20.23 2.76 18.21
N MET A 155 19.22 3.18 18.96
CA MET A 155 18.27 4.20 18.51
C MET A 155 18.94 5.57 18.34
N MET A 156 20.03 5.85 19.07
CA MET A 156 20.82 7.07 18.94
C MET A 156 21.75 7.04 17.71
N ASP A 157 22.34 5.89 17.38
CA ASP A 157 23.25 5.75 16.22
C ASP A 157 22.53 5.96 14.87
N LEU A 158 21.26 5.56 14.75
CA LEU A 158 20.42 5.81 13.57
C LEU A 158 19.97 7.29 13.43
N LEU A 159 20.27 8.12 14.43
CA LEU A 159 19.96 9.55 14.47
C LEU A 159 21.19 10.44 14.22
N GLU A 160 22.38 9.85 14.03
CA GLU A 160 23.65 10.56 13.86
C GLU A 160 24.22 10.54 12.42
N ASP A 161 23.57 9.86 11.45
CA ASP A 161 23.92 9.93 10.01
C ASP A 161 22.88 10.73 9.20
#